data_AF-A0ABC8R6T5-F1
#
_entry.id   AF-A0ABC8R6T5-F1
#
_cell.length_a   1.000
_cell.length_b   1.000
_cell.length_c   1.000
_cell.angle_alpha   90.00
_cell.angle_beta   90.00
_cell.angle_gamma   90.00
#
_symmetry.space_group_name_H-M   'P 1'
#
loop_
_entity.id
_entity.type
_entity.pdbx_description
1 polymer ?
#
loop_
_entity_poly.entity_id
_entity_poly.type
_entity_poly.pdbx_seq_one_letter_code
_entity_poly.pdbx_strand_id
1 'polypeptide(L)'
;FAPHHVAKETDKVLLFENGLQDEIRKRVSLFEAKTLSELVTKALIVEKTLDTTSGGKEQLSKRPRDFCGQVTTNGVTTPTRRP
;
A
#
# COMPACT_ATOMS: atom_id res chain seq x y z
N PHE A 1 26.50 -27.15 27.92
CA PHE A 1 26.47 -26.47 26.61
C PHE A 1 25.66 -27.36 25.67
N ALA A 2 24.56 -26.88 25.08
CA ALA A 2 23.64 -27.68 24.25
C ALA A 2 23.74 -27.26 22.78
N PRO A 3 24.76 -27.74 22.03
CA PRO A 3 25.04 -27.28 20.66
C PRO A 3 24.03 -27.76 19.60
N HIS A 4 23.00 -28.53 19.97
CA HIS A 4 22.08 -29.17 19.02
C HIS A 4 20.65 -28.59 18.99
N HIS A 5 20.34 -27.57 19.78
CA HIS A 5 19.04 -26.87 19.69
C HIS A 5 19.02 -25.80 18.59
N VAL A 6 19.57 -26.11 17.42
CA VAL A 6 19.33 -25.30 16.24
C VAL A 6 17.94 -25.66 15.73
N ALA A 7 16.99 -24.74 15.92
CA ALA A 7 15.63 -24.89 15.40
C ALA A 7 15.68 -25.26 13.91
N LYS A 8 14.81 -26.19 13.48
CA LYS A 8 14.75 -26.59 12.07
C LYS A 8 14.28 -25.39 11.25
N GLU A 9 14.69 -25.34 9.98
CA GLU A 9 14.32 -24.23 9.09
C GLU A 9 12.79 -24.05 9.00
N THR A 10 12.05 -25.16 9.02
CA THR A 10 10.58 -25.19 9.06
C THR A 10 10.02 -24.49 10.30
N ASP A 11 10.64 -24.70 11.46
CA ASP A 11 10.19 -24.12 12.73
C ASP A 11 10.43 -22.61 12.73
N LYS A 12 11.54 -22.17 12.12
CA LYS A 12 11.86 -20.74 11.96
C LYS A 12 10.88 -20.04 11.01
N VAL A 13 10.56 -20.68 9.87
CA VAL A 13 9.57 -20.19 8.89
C VAL A 13 8.22 -20.01 9.58
N LEU A 14 7.74 -21.04 10.30
CA LEU A 14 6.47 -21.00 11.01
C LEU A 14 6.45 -19.92 12.10
N LEU A 15 7.52 -19.81 12.88
CA LEU A 15 7.64 -18.79 13.92
C LEU A 15 7.58 -17.37 13.34
N PHE A 16 8.28 -17.16 12.22
CA PHE A 16 8.29 -15.86 11.55
C PHE A 16 6.91 -15.53 10.95
N GLU A 17 6.28 -16.46 10.26
CA GLU A 17 4.96 -16.26 9.64
C GLU A 17 3.88 -15.92 10.70
N ASN A 18 3.92 -16.58 11.86
CA ASN A 18 3.01 -16.29 12.97
C ASN A 18 3.26 -14.92 13.62
N GLY A 19 4.47 -14.38 13.50
CA GLY A 19 4.83 -13.05 14.01
C GLY A 19 4.49 -11.91 13.05
N LEU A 20 4.10 -12.20 11.81
CA LEU A 20 3.74 -11.18 10.84
C LEU A 20 2.39 -10.55 11.15
N GLN A 21 2.27 -9.25 10.87
CA GLN A 21 1.00 -8.55 10.92
C GLN A 21 -0.01 -9.19 9.95
N ASP A 22 -1.27 -9.29 10.33
CA ASP A 22 -2.30 -10.06 9.60
C ASP A 22 -2.39 -9.71 8.10
N GLU A 23 -2.24 -8.44 7.74
CA GLU A 23 -2.30 -8.01 6.33
C GLU A 23 -1.08 -8.48 5.53
N ILE A 24 0.12 -8.40 6.12
CA ILE A 24 1.36 -8.89 5.49
C ILE A 24 1.29 -10.40 5.40
N ARG A 25 0.91 -11.08 6.49
CA ARG A 25 0.78 -12.54 6.56
C ARG A 25 -0.14 -13.09 5.47
N LYS A 26 -1.34 -12.50 5.28
CA LYS A 26 -2.29 -12.93 4.24
C LYS A 26 -1.73 -12.82 2.82
N ARG A 27 -0.91 -11.80 2.56
CA ARG A 27 -0.29 -11.60 1.24
C ARG A 27 0.91 -12.52 1.05
N VAL A 28 1.71 -12.70 2.10
CA VAL A 28 2.87 -13.60 2.08
C VAL A 28 2.44 -15.07 1.98
N SER A 29 1.33 -15.47 2.60
CA SER A 29 0.80 -16.85 2.53
C SER A 29 0.34 -17.27 1.14
N LEU A 30 0.15 -16.32 0.21
CA LEU A 30 -0.11 -16.62 -1.21
C LEU A 30 1.14 -17.12 -1.92
N PHE A 31 2.31 -16.88 -1.35
CA PHE A 31 3.59 -17.31 -1.88
C PHE A 31 4.14 -18.42 -0.99
N GLU A 32 4.13 -19.67 -1.47
CA GLU A 32 4.85 -20.74 -0.76
C GLU A 32 6.34 -20.34 -0.63
N ALA A 33 6.85 -20.28 0.60
CA ALA A 33 8.26 -20.04 0.89
C ALA A 33 8.83 -21.25 1.62
N LYS A 34 9.94 -21.79 1.08
CA LYS A 34 10.56 -23.02 1.62
C LYS A 34 11.68 -22.74 2.61
N THR A 35 12.12 -21.48 2.69
CA THR A 35 13.23 -21.05 3.55
C THR A 35 12.87 -19.74 4.24
N LEU A 36 13.48 -19.48 5.40
CA LEU A 36 13.25 -18.24 6.14
C LEU A 36 13.67 -17.02 5.32
N SER A 37 14.80 -17.11 4.61
CA SER A 37 15.33 -16.01 3.78
C SER A 37 14.33 -15.56 2.71
N GLU A 38 13.70 -16.54 2.05
CA GLU A 38 12.68 -16.28 1.04
C GLU A 38 11.44 -15.63 1.65
N LEU A 39 10.99 -16.14 2.80
CA LEU A 39 9.84 -15.60 3.52
C LEU A 39 10.08 -14.14 3.95
N VAL A 40 11.26 -13.84 4.50
CA VAL A 40 11.66 -12.49 4.92
C VAL A 40 11.69 -11.53 3.74
N THR A 41 12.31 -11.94 2.62
CA THR A 41 12.41 -11.11 1.42
C THR A 41 11.01 -10.78 0.87
N LYS A 42 10.11 -11.75 0.84
CA LYS A 42 8.72 -11.56 0.40
C LYS A 42 7.95 -10.64 1.36
N ALA A 43 8.09 -10.85 2.66
CA ALA A 43 7.46 -9.99 3.67
C ALA A 43 7.91 -8.53 3.55
N LEU A 44 9.20 -8.27 3.32
CA LEU A 44 9.74 -6.93 3.09
C LEU A 44 9.17 -6.27 1.83
N ILE A 45 9.03 -7.02 0.73
CA ILE A 45 8.41 -6.50 -0.50
C ILE A 45 6.95 -6.12 -0.21
N VAL A 46 6.21 -6.98 0.48
CA VAL A 46 4.81 -6.73 0.83
C VAL A 46 4.68 -5.49 1.71
N GLU A 47 5.46 -5.40 2.80
CA GLU A 47 5.48 -4.24 3.70
C GLU A 47 5.70 -2.94 2.92
N LYS A 48 6.76 -2.90 2.09
CA LYS A 48 7.05 -1.72 1.26
C LYS A 48 5.92 -1.38 0.29
N THR A 49 5.23 -2.37 -0.28
CA THR A 49 4.06 -2.10 -1.15
C THR A 49 2.84 -1.60 -0.38
N LEU A 50 2.68 -1.98 0.88
CA LEU A 50 1.61 -1.48 1.74
C LEU A 50 1.86 -0.03 2.14
N ASP A 51 3.09 0.30 2.53
CA ASP A 51 3.50 1.68 2.85
C ASP A 51 3.27 2.62 1.67
N THR A 52 3.70 2.23 0.46
CA THR A 52 3.51 3.05 -0.75
C THR A 52 2.04 3.17 -1.15
N THR A 53 1.23 2.13 -0.92
CA THR A 53 -0.22 2.17 -1.20
C THR A 53 -0.96 3.04 -0.17
N SER A 54 -0.50 3.06 1.09
CA SER A 54 -1.11 3.91 2.13
C SER A 54 -0.76 5.39 1.92
N GLY A 55 0.46 5.71 1.48
CA GLY A 55 0.88 7.08 1.12
C GLY A 55 0.28 7.60 -0.20
N GLY A 56 -0.23 6.71 -1.06
CA GLY A 56 -0.91 7.06 -2.31
C GLY A 56 -2.43 7.22 -2.20
N LYS A 57 -3.03 7.04 -1.02
CA LYS A 57 -4.47 7.27 -0.80
C LYS A 57 -4.86 8.73 -0.59
N GLU A 58 -3.95 9.66 -0.83
CA GLU A 58 -4.22 11.09 -0.84
C GLU A 58 -3.95 11.67 -2.25
N GLN A 59 -4.76 11.29 -3.24
CA GLN A 59 -5.09 12.09 -4.45
C GLN A 59 -5.87 11.28 -5.48
N LEU A 60 -7.13 10.94 -5.22
CA LEU A 60 -8.07 10.69 -6.32
C LEU A 60 -9.53 10.87 -5.88
N SER A 61 -9.97 12.14 -5.75
CA SER A 61 -11.39 12.53 -5.96
C SER A 61 -11.62 14.01 -5.64
N LYS A 62 -11.12 14.91 -6.48
CA LYS A 62 -11.81 16.19 -6.71
C LYS A 62 -11.98 16.35 -8.21
N ARG A 63 -13.18 15.98 -8.68
CA ARG A 63 -13.65 16.09 -10.08
C ARG A 63 -13.39 17.51 -10.61
N PRO A 64 -13.18 17.72 -11.93
CA PRO A 64 -13.30 19.06 -12.50
C PRO A 64 -14.78 19.44 -12.37
N ARG A 65 -15.08 20.49 -11.58
CA ARG A 65 -16.38 21.15 -11.73
C ARG A 65 -16.25 22.08 -12.91
N ASP A 66 -16.68 21.59 -14.07
CA ASP A 66 -17.16 22.43 -15.16
C ASP A 66 -18.31 23.28 -14.62
N PHE A 67 -17.99 24.41 -13.98
CA PHE A 67 -19.00 25.40 -13.60
C PHE A 67 -19.01 26.47 -14.69
N CYS A 68 -19.73 26.15 -15.77
CA CYS A 68 -20.26 27.15 -16.68
C CYS A 68 -21.22 28.04 -15.89
N GLY A 69 -20.71 29.16 -15.38
CA GLY A 69 -21.50 30.23 -14.80
C GLY A 69 -21.64 31.37 -15.79
N GLN A 70 -22.44 31.20 -16.85
CA GLN A 70 -22.94 32.34 -17.61
C GLN A 70 -24.13 32.93 -16.85
N VAL A 71 -23.92 34.05 -16.18
CA VAL A 71 -25.03 34.87 -15.68
C VAL A 71 -25.40 35.82 -16.82
N THR A 72 -26.53 35.54 -17.46
CA THR A 72 -27.12 36.43 -18.47
C THR A 72 -27.90 37.52 -17.76
N THR A 73 -27.34 38.73 -17.69
CA THR A 73 -28.14 39.93 -17.47
C THR A 73 -27.91 40.85 -18.65
N ASN A 74 -28.92 40.93 -19.52
CA ASN A 74 -29.05 41.93 -20.58
C ASN A 74 -27.98 41.91 -21.69
N GLY A 75 -27.66 40.72 -22.23
CA GLY A 75 -27.10 40.60 -23.59
C GLY A 75 -25.67 41.09 -23.82
N VAL A 76 -24.88 41.39 -22.79
CA VAL A 76 -23.47 41.78 -22.94
C VAL A 76 -22.57 40.82 -22.15
N THR A 77 -21.84 39.97 -22.87
CA THR A 77 -20.83 39.06 -22.31
C THR A 77 -19.48 39.76 -22.29
N THR A 78 -19.01 40.16 -21.11
CA THR A 78 -17.65 40.73 -20.94
C THR A 78 -16.77 39.78 -20.13
N PRO A 79 -15.63 39.29 -20.64
CA PRO A 79 -14.69 38.50 -19.85
C PRO A 79 -13.89 39.42 -18.91
N THR A 80 -14.17 39.36 -17.60
CA THR A 80 -13.38 40.08 -16.59
C THR A 80 -12.10 39.29 -16.26
N ARG A 81 -10.95 39.77 -16.73
CA ARG A 81 -9.63 39.33 -16.25
C ARG A 81 -9.30 40.10 -14.97
N ARG A 82 -9.21 39.41 -13.82
CA ARG A 82 -8.76 40.03 -12.55
C ARG A 82 -7.27 40.41 -12.65
N PRO A 83 -6.83 41.47 -11.93
CA PRO A 83 -5.48 42.05 -12.03
C PRO A 83 -4.36 41.07 -11.64
#